data_AF-A0A529Y0G0-F1
#
_entry.id   AF-A0A529Y0G0-F1
#
_cell.length_a   1.000
_cell.length_b   1.000
_cell.length_c   1.000
_cell.angle_alpha   90.00
_cell.angle_beta   90.00
_cell.angle_gamma   90.00
#
_symmetry.space_group_name_H-M   'P 1'
#
loop_
_entity.id
_entity.type
_entity.pdbx_description
1 polymer ?
#
loop_
_entity_poly.entity_id
_entity_poly.type
_entity_poly.pdbx_seq_one_letter_code
_entity_poly.pdbx_strand_id
1 'polypeptide(L)'
;VFGDDEVVAAARDLIAEHDFEFIVATRSEKGMSVVSAEDARHISTQAREVFDVSGAGDTVIASFALSLAAGADRVHAAVIANAAGGVVVGKRGTARLNVEELSGALFRSHGPTAHTDAILDANAAARMVAAWKEEGLTVGFTNGCFDILHAGHVSLLHAARSQCDRLVLGLN
;
A
#
# COMPACT_ATOMS: atom_id res chain seq x y z
N VAL A 1 8.14 19.49 12.78
CA VAL A 1 7.28 18.32 12.49
C VAL A 1 7.18 17.51 13.77
N PHE A 2 5.99 17.33 14.32
CA PHE A 2 5.79 16.65 15.62
C PHE A 2 6.27 15.19 15.58
N GLY A 3 6.87 14.73 16.67
CA GLY A 3 7.28 13.35 16.92
C GLY A 3 6.10 12.41 17.07
N ASP A 4 6.39 11.12 17.20
CA ASP A 4 5.37 10.09 17.46
C ASP A 4 4.75 10.32 18.85
N ASP A 5 5.59 10.49 19.87
CA ASP A 5 5.16 10.72 21.26
C ASP A 5 4.33 11.99 21.43
N GLU A 6 4.68 13.08 20.74
CA GLU A 6 3.91 14.34 20.80
C GLU A 6 2.50 14.17 20.22
N VAL A 7 2.36 13.40 19.14
CA VAL A 7 1.04 13.11 18.54
C VAL A 7 0.24 12.18 19.45
N VAL A 8 0.87 11.18 20.06
CA VAL A 8 0.19 10.28 21.00
C VAL A 8 -0.29 11.04 22.24
N ALA A 9 0.55 11.92 22.80
CA ALA A 9 0.18 12.73 23.96
C ALA A 9 -1.03 13.62 23.65
N ALA A 10 -0.97 14.41 22.57
CA ALA A 10 -2.07 15.29 22.19
C ALA A 10 -3.37 14.52 21.88
N ALA A 11 -3.28 13.35 21.23
CA ALA A 11 -4.44 12.51 20.97
C ALA A 11 -5.05 11.95 22.27
N ARG A 12 -4.23 11.54 23.24
CA ARG A 12 -4.71 11.03 24.53
C ARG A 12 -5.36 12.12 25.37
N ASP A 13 -4.83 13.34 25.34
CA ASP A 13 -5.44 14.49 26.02
C ASP A 13 -6.84 14.75 25.47
N LEU A 14 -7.00 14.78 24.14
CA LEU A 14 -8.31 14.96 23.49
C LEU A 14 -9.27 13.79 23.77
N ILE A 15 -8.77 12.55 23.80
CA ILE A 15 -9.57 11.37 24.15
C ILE A 15 -10.10 11.49 25.59
N ALA A 16 -9.26 11.89 26.54
CA ALA A 16 -9.65 12.04 27.94
C ALA A 16 -10.60 13.22 28.16
N GLU A 17 -10.41 14.33 27.44
CA GLU A 17 -11.24 15.54 27.56
C GLU A 17 -12.63 15.35 26.95
N HIS A 18 -12.74 14.60 25.86
CA HIS A 18 -13.96 14.52 25.05
C HIS A 18 -14.61 13.13 24.97
N ASP A 19 -14.07 12.14 25.68
CA ASP A 19 -14.58 10.76 25.70
C ASP A 19 -14.65 10.11 24.29
N PHE A 20 -13.63 10.39 23.46
CA PHE A 20 -13.50 9.75 22.15
C PHE A 20 -12.94 8.32 22.30
N GLU A 21 -13.51 7.35 21.60
CA GLU A 21 -12.99 5.97 21.62
C GLU A 21 -11.56 5.88 21.07
N PHE A 22 -11.28 6.63 20.01
CA PHE A 22 -9.96 6.73 19.39
C PHE A 22 -9.85 8.01 18.54
N ILE A 23 -8.62 8.38 18.21
CA ILE A 23 -8.29 9.47 17.28
C ILE A 23 -7.44 8.91 16.14
N VAL A 24 -7.74 9.34 14.91
CA VAL A 24 -6.88 9.14 13.75
C VAL A 24 -6.26 10.48 13.36
N ALA A 25 -4.96 10.60 13.53
CA ALA A 25 -4.20 11.80 13.15
C ALA A 25 -3.54 11.59 11.80
N THR A 26 -3.84 12.47 10.83
CA THR A 26 -3.09 12.55 9.57
C THR A 26 -1.77 13.31 9.80
N ARG A 27 -0.67 12.77 9.28
CA ARG A 27 0.70 13.23 9.57
C ARG A 27 1.51 13.47 8.30
N SER A 28 0.85 13.88 7.22
CA SER A 28 1.48 14.21 5.94
C SER A 28 2.44 13.11 5.46
N GLU A 29 3.71 13.42 5.25
CA GLU A 29 4.76 12.48 4.83
C GLU A 29 5.05 11.37 5.85
N LYS A 30 4.66 11.54 7.11
CA LYS A 30 4.76 10.48 8.13
C LYS A 30 3.59 9.50 8.08
N GLY A 31 2.56 9.76 7.28
CA GLY A 31 1.39 8.90 7.11
C GLY A 31 0.29 9.21 8.13
N MET A 32 -0.10 8.24 8.95
CA MET A 32 -1.17 8.39 9.94
C MET A 32 -0.84 7.74 11.29
N SER A 33 -1.46 8.22 12.35
CA SER A 33 -1.48 7.57 13.66
C SER A 33 -2.91 7.21 14.05
N VAL A 34 -3.14 6.00 14.52
CA VAL A 34 -4.37 5.59 15.20
C VAL A 34 -4.05 5.47 16.68
N VAL A 35 -4.72 6.25 17.52
CA VAL A 35 -4.44 6.33 18.95
C VAL A 35 -5.72 6.08 19.72
N SER A 36 -5.68 5.19 20.69
CA SER A 36 -6.70 5.00 21.71
C SER A 36 -6.11 5.30 23.11
N ALA A 37 -6.93 5.16 24.15
CA ALA A 37 -6.45 5.25 25.52
C ALA A 37 -5.34 4.21 25.82
N GLU A 38 -5.46 3.01 25.25
CA GLU A 38 -4.60 1.86 25.58
C GLU A 38 -3.42 1.71 24.62
N ASP A 39 -3.63 1.98 23.34
CA ASP A 39 -2.66 1.70 22.28
C ASP A 39 -2.49 2.83 21.27
N ALA A 40 -1.36 2.80 20.57
CA ALA A 40 -1.07 3.70 19.45
C ALA A 40 -0.40 2.91 18.33
N ARG A 41 -0.81 3.17 17.09
CA ARG A 41 -0.26 2.56 15.88
C ARG A 41 0.09 3.64 14.87
N HIS A 42 1.31 3.60 14.37
CA HIS A 42 1.78 4.50 13.32
C HIS A 42 1.83 3.75 11.99
N ILE A 43 1.22 4.35 10.97
CA ILE A 43 1.11 3.82 9.62
C ILE A 43 1.88 4.77 8.73
N SER A 44 3.04 4.33 8.21
CA SER A 44 3.86 5.13 7.30
C SER A 44 3.10 5.46 6.01
N THR A 45 3.33 6.65 5.45
CA THR A 45 2.71 7.04 4.18
C THR A 45 3.10 6.08 3.06
N GLN A 46 2.17 5.85 2.14
CA GLN A 46 2.44 5.16 0.88
C GLN A 46 2.64 6.14 -0.29
N ALA A 47 2.49 7.45 -0.03
CA ALA A 47 2.69 8.49 -1.02
C ALA A 47 4.18 8.66 -1.34
N ARG A 48 4.56 8.52 -2.61
CA ARG A 48 5.94 8.77 -3.10
C ARG A 48 6.06 10.06 -3.91
N GLU A 49 5.02 10.40 -4.67
CA GLU A 49 4.96 11.61 -5.49
C GLU A 49 3.74 12.41 -5.07
N VAL A 50 3.99 13.54 -4.40
CA VAL A 50 2.95 14.48 -3.98
C VAL A 50 2.88 15.58 -5.03
N PHE A 51 1.79 15.61 -5.78
CA PHE A 51 1.53 16.58 -6.82
C PHE A 51 0.59 17.70 -6.33
N ASP A 52 -0.54 17.34 -5.72
CA ASP A 52 -1.55 18.26 -5.20
C ASP A 52 -2.25 17.62 -4.00
N VAL A 53 -2.37 18.33 -2.88
CA VAL A 53 -2.99 17.82 -1.65
C VAL A 53 -4.48 18.17 -1.52
N SER A 54 -5.04 18.83 -2.53
CA SER A 54 -6.45 19.26 -2.55
C SER A 54 -7.41 18.06 -2.48
N GLY A 55 -8.24 18.00 -1.44
CA GLY A 55 -9.24 16.92 -1.25
C GLY A 55 -8.67 15.60 -0.72
N ALA A 56 -7.39 15.54 -0.34
CA ALA A 56 -6.81 14.34 0.26
C ALA A 56 -7.48 13.97 1.59
N GLY A 57 -7.80 14.96 2.42
CA GLY A 57 -8.52 14.76 3.68
C GLY A 57 -9.91 14.16 3.48
N ASP A 58 -10.66 14.65 2.49
CA ASP A 58 -12.00 14.13 2.15
C ASP A 58 -11.93 12.67 1.70
N THR A 59 -10.91 12.33 0.90
CA THR A 59 -10.67 10.96 0.46
C THR A 59 -10.31 10.04 1.63
N VAL A 60 -9.45 10.52 2.55
CA VAL A 60 -9.04 9.78 3.75
C VAL A 60 -10.26 9.48 4.62
N ILE A 61 -11.07 10.48 4.98
CA ILE A 61 -12.23 10.27 5.86
C ILE A 61 -13.30 9.41 5.20
N ALA A 62 -13.57 9.59 3.90
CA ALA A 62 -14.54 8.79 3.18
C ALA A 62 -14.13 7.31 3.10
N SER A 63 -12.86 7.04 2.79
CA SER A 63 -12.33 5.66 2.71
C SER A 63 -12.28 5.00 4.09
N PHE A 64 -11.91 5.77 5.12
CA PHE A 64 -11.88 5.29 6.51
C PHE A 64 -13.29 4.89 6.98
N ALA A 65 -14.27 5.80 6.82
CA ALA A 65 -15.64 5.56 7.21
C ALA A 65 -16.26 4.37 6.47
N LEU A 66 -16.02 4.26 5.15
CA LEU A 66 -16.49 3.13 4.36
C LEU A 66 -15.88 1.80 4.84
N SER A 67 -14.59 1.80 5.18
CA SER A 67 -13.90 0.59 5.66
C SER A 67 -14.45 0.13 7.01
N LEU A 68 -14.68 1.07 7.94
CA LEU A 68 -15.34 0.76 9.22
C LEU A 68 -16.76 0.23 9.01
N ALA A 69 -17.55 0.86 8.13
CA ALA A 69 -18.90 0.41 7.81
C ALA A 69 -18.92 -0.98 7.17
N ALA A 70 -17.85 -1.36 6.47
CA ALA A 70 -17.65 -2.70 5.90
C ALA A 70 -17.13 -3.73 6.93
N GLY A 71 -16.91 -3.33 8.18
CA GLY A 71 -16.49 -4.22 9.27
C GLY A 71 -14.98 -4.33 9.49
N ALA A 72 -14.17 -3.47 8.87
CA ALA A 72 -12.75 -3.39 9.19
C ALA A 72 -12.54 -2.79 10.59
N ASP A 73 -11.49 -3.20 11.30
CA ASP A 73 -11.06 -2.49 12.50
C ASP A 73 -10.43 -1.13 12.17
N ARG A 74 -10.27 -0.29 13.20
CA ARG A 74 -9.69 1.06 13.08
C ARG A 74 -8.29 1.12 12.46
N VAL A 75 -7.46 0.11 12.68
CA VAL A 75 -6.10 0.08 12.13
C VAL A 75 -6.16 -0.29 10.65
N HIS A 76 -6.90 -1.33 10.28
CA HIS A 76 -7.10 -1.71 8.88
C HIS A 76 -7.79 -0.61 8.07
N ALA A 77 -8.82 0.04 8.64
CA ALA A 77 -9.49 1.18 8.03
C ALA A 77 -8.50 2.34 7.78
N ALA A 78 -7.61 2.63 8.74
CA ALA A 78 -6.58 3.65 8.57
C ALA A 78 -5.53 3.25 7.51
N VAL A 79 -5.17 1.98 7.40
CA VAL A 79 -4.28 1.51 6.31
C VAL A 79 -4.91 1.77 4.94
N ILE A 80 -6.20 1.44 4.77
CA ILE A 80 -6.94 1.69 3.52
C ILE A 80 -7.02 3.18 3.23
N ALA A 81 -7.38 3.98 4.22
CA ALA A 81 -7.47 5.43 4.07
C ALA A 81 -6.11 6.08 3.74
N ASN A 82 -5.00 5.56 4.29
CA ASN A 82 -3.65 6.03 3.99
C ASN A 82 -3.25 5.74 2.55
N ALA A 83 -3.58 4.55 2.05
CA ALA A 83 -3.36 4.16 0.67
C ALA A 83 -4.18 5.04 -0.29
N ALA A 84 -5.45 5.26 0.04
CA ALA A 84 -6.37 6.13 -0.71
C ALA A 84 -5.84 7.58 -0.79
N GLY A 85 -5.47 8.15 0.36
CA GLY A 85 -4.86 9.47 0.46
C GLY A 85 -3.58 9.57 -0.38
N GLY A 86 -2.72 8.56 -0.29
CA GLY A 86 -1.47 8.51 -1.05
C GLY A 86 -1.66 8.45 -2.57
N VAL A 87 -2.77 7.88 -3.06
CA VAL A 87 -3.09 7.88 -4.49
C VAL A 87 -3.56 9.25 -4.96
N VAL A 88 -4.50 9.87 -4.24
CA VAL A 88 -5.10 11.13 -4.70
C VAL A 88 -4.14 12.30 -4.63
N VAL A 89 -3.19 12.29 -3.69
CA VAL A 89 -2.16 13.34 -3.63
C VAL A 89 -1.22 13.35 -4.84
N GLY A 90 -1.14 12.25 -5.59
CA GLY A 90 -0.38 12.16 -6.84
C GLY A 90 -1.14 12.70 -8.07
N LYS A 91 -2.38 13.15 -7.90
CA LYS A 91 -3.24 13.64 -8.99
C LYS A 91 -3.48 15.15 -8.85
N ARG A 92 -3.96 15.81 -9.91
CA ARG A 92 -4.31 17.24 -9.88
C ARG A 92 -5.74 17.47 -9.39
N GLY A 93 -5.93 18.48 -8.54
CA GLY A 93 -7.21 18.93 -8.02
C GLY A 93 -7.85 17.93 -7.05
N THR A 94 -9.15 18.08 -6.82
CA THR A 94 -9.99 17.17 -6.03
C THR A 94 -10.27 15.87 -6.80
N ALA A 95 -9.20 15.13 -7.08
CA ALA A 95 -9.24 13.94 -7.90
C ALA A 95 -9.97 12.80 -7.19
N ARG A 96 -10.61 11.94 -8.00
CA ARG A 96 -11.32 10.75 -7.50
C ARG A 96 -10.39 9.56 -7.42
N LEU A 97 -10.80 8.58 -6.62
CA LEU A 97 -10.17 7.28 -6.49
C LEU A 97 -11.08 6.20 -7.09
N ASN A 98 -10.52 5.28 -7.86
CA ASN A 98 -11.21 4.06 -8.28
C ASN A 98 -10.70 2.81 -7.54
N VAL A 99 -11.39 1.68 -7.72
CA VAL A 99 -11.11 0.44 -7.00
C VAL A 99 -9.76 -0.15 -7.42
N GLU A 100 -9.40 -0.05 -8.70
CA GLU A 100 -8.16 -0.56 -9.25
C GLU A 100 -6.94 0.17 -8.67
N GLU A 101 -7.02 1.49 -8.57
CA GLU A 101 -5.98 2.34 -8.00
C GLU A 101 -5.79 2.07 -6.50
N LEU A 102 -6.88 1.94 -5.75
CA LEU A 102 -6.85 1.62 -4.33
C LEU A 102 -6.29 0.22 -4.09
N SER A 103 -6.78 -0.77 -4.85
CA SER A 103 -6.28 -2.15 -4.80
C SER A 103 -4.79 -2.18 -5.12
N GLY A 104 -4.36 -1.49 -6.19
CA GLY A 104 -2.96 -1.32 -6.52
C GLY A 104 -2.15 -0.73 -5.37
N ALA A 105 -2.68 0.30 -4.69
CA ALA A 105 -2.01 0.91 -3.55
C ALA A 105 -1.87 -0.02 -2.34
N LEU A 106 -2.89 -0.85 -2.08
CA LEU A 106 -2.91 -1.81 -0.97
C LEU A 106 -2.05 -3.06 -1.22
N PHE A 107 -2.07 -3.58 -2.46
CA PHE A 107 -1.28 -4.76 -2.81
C PHE A 107 0.19 -4.44 -3.06
N ARG A 108 0.54 -3.18 -3.37
CA ARG A 108 1.92 -2.68 -3.29
C ARG A 108 2.52 -2.84 -1.89
N SER A 109 1.70 -2.90 -0.84
CA SER A 109 2.14 -3.10 0.55
C SER A 109 2.51 -4.55 0.89
N HIS A 110 2.18 -5.52 0.02
CA HIS A 110 2.36 -6.98 0.28
C HIS A 110 3.23 -7.72 -0.75
N GLY A 111 3.92 -7.03 -1.66
CA GLY A 111 4.79 -7.67 -2.65
C GLY A 111 5.57 -6.69 -3.52
N PRO A 112 6.64 -7.14 -4.19
CA PRO A 112 7.50 -6.26 -4.96
C PRO A 112 6.73 -5.69 -6.16
N THR A 113 6.57 -4.36 -6.12
CA THR A 113 6.41 -3.43 -7.24
C THR A 113 5.55 -3.90 -8.43
N ALA A 114 4.34 -3.35 -8.54
CA ALA A 114 3.67 -3.19 -9.83
C ALA A 114 4.54 -2.27 -10.71
N HIS A 115 5.44 -2.87 -11.49
CA HIS A 115 6.20 -2.17 -12.50
C HIS A 115 5.38 -2.14 -13.79
N THR A 116 5.09 -0.95 -14.30
CA THR A 116 4.86 -0.78 -15.75
C THR A 116 6.07 -1.25 -16.56
N ASP A 117 7.25 -1.28 -15.92
CA ASP A 117 8.51 -1.87 -16.44
C ASP A 117 8.64 -3.40 -16.24
N ALA A 118 7.64 -4.11 -15.68
CA ALA A 118 7.73 -5.58 -15.52
C ALA A 118 7.41 -6.32 -16.81
N ILE A 119 6.74 -5.66 -17.77
CA ILE A 119 6.52 -6.23 -19.10
C ILE A 119 7.75 -5.91 -19.94
N LEU A 120 8.58 -6.92 -20.12
CA LEU A 120 9.84 -6.85 -20.83
C LEU A 120 9.77 -7.71 -22.08
N ASP A 121 10.42 -7.27 -23.15
CA ASP A 121 10.76 -8.19 -24.22
C ASP A 121 11.81 -9.22 -23.76
N ALA A 122 11.97 -10.29 -24.52
CA ALA A 122 12.90 -11.37 -24.19
C ALA A 122 14.35 -10.89 -24.01
N ASN A 123 14.78 -9.86 -24.76
CA ASN A 123 16.14 -9.34 -24.69
C ASN A 123 16.37 -8.53 -23.42
N ALA A 124 15.40 -7.69 -23.03
CA ALA A 124 15.43 -6.92 -21.80
C ALA A 124 15.36 -7.82 -20.57
N ALA A 125 14.49 -8.83 -20.60
CA ALA A 125 14.43 -9.86 -19.56
C ALA A 125 15.78 -10.60 -19.44
N ALA A 126 16.40 -11.01 -20.54
CA ALA A 126 17.70 -11.67 -20.53
C ALA A 126 18.81 -10.80 -19.91
N ARG A 127 18.83 -9.50 -20.21
CA ARG A 127 19.78 -8.55 -19.59
C ARG A 127 19.59 -8.43 -18.08
N MET A 128 18.34 -8.35 -17.61
CA MET A 128 18.05 -8.29 -16.17
C MET A 128 18.42 -9.60 -15.46
N VAL A 129 18.14 -10.75 -16.07
CA VAL A 129 18.53 -12.04 -15.53
C VAL A 129 20.05 -12.17 -15.43
N ALA A 130 20.80 -11.65 -16.40
CA ALA A 130 22.26 -11.64 -16.34
C ALA A 130 22.76 -10.81 -15.15
N ALA A 131 22.24 -9.59 -14.97
CA ALA A 131 22.58 -8.73 -13.84
C ALA A 131 22.27 -9.39 -12.48
N TRP A 132 21.08 -10.00 -12.32
CA TRP A 132 20.74 -10.70 -11.08
C TRP A 132 21.64 -11.90 -10.80
N LYS A 133 22.07 -12.62 -11.84
CA LYS A 133 23.03 -13.73 -11.68
C LYS A 133 24.42 -13.23 -11.29
N GLU A 134 24.86 -12.09 -11.81
CA GLU A 134 26.12 -11.44 -11.38
C GLU A 134 26.05 -11.01 -9.91
N GLU A 135 24.88 -10.61 -9.42
CA GLU A 135 24.60 -10.33 -8.00
C GLU A 135 24.50 -11.61 -7.13
N GLY A 136 24.60 -12.80 -7.72
CA GLY A 136 24.48 -14.08 -7.02
C GLY A 136 23.05 -14.49 -6.65
N LEU A 137 22.03 -13.83 -7.21
CA LEU A 137 20.62 -14.12 -6.94
C LEU A 137 20.15 -15.36 -7.71
N THR A 138 19.30 -16.15 -7.06
CA THR A 138 18.60 -17.27 -7.69
C THR A 138 17.41 -16.77 -8.51
N VAL A 139 17.38 -17.14 -9.79
CA VAL A 139 16.33 -16.71 -10.73
C VAL A 139 15.47 -17.91 -11.11
N GLY A 140 14.21 -17.90 -10.71
CA GLY A 140 13.18 -18.87 -11.11
C GLY A 140 12.47 -18.43 -12.39
N PHE A 141 11.98 -19.39 -13.16
CA PHE A 141 11.17 -19.15 -14.35
C PHE A 141 9.92 -20.02 -14.32
N THR A 142 8.78 -19.45 -14.69
CA THR A 142 7.55 -20.20 -14.97
C THR A 142 6.80 -19.53 -16.11
N ASN A 143 5.93 -20.26 -16.80
CA ASN A 143 5.07 -19.70 -17.85
C ASN A 143 3.60 -20.11 -17.65
N GLY A 144 2.69 -19.44 -18.36
CA GLY A 144 1.26 -19.77 -18.33
C GLY A 144 0.39 -18.82 -19.17
N CYS A 145 -0.84 -19.25 -19.42
CA CYS A 145 -1.91 -18.47 -20.05
C CYS A 145 -2.81 -17.95 -18.91
N PHE A 146 -2.50 -16.74 -18.43
CA PHE A 146 -3.07 -16.18 -17.20
C PHE A 146 -4.37 -15.37 -17.44
N ASP A 147 -5.26 -15.85 -18.32
CA ASP A 147 -6.45 -15.12 -18.80
C ASP A 147 -7.47 -14.83 -17.69
N ILE A 148 -7.73 -15.81 -16.82
CA ILE A 148 -8.58 -15.66 -15.63
C ILE A 148 -7.75 -16.11 -14.44
N LEU A 149 -7.33 -15.16 -13.60
CA LEU A 149 -6.60 -15.48 -12.37
C LEU A 149 -7.55 -16.16 -11.39
N HIS A 150 -7.26 -17.42 -11.06
CA HIS A 150 -7.94 -18.17 -10.01
C HIS A 150 -6.92 -18.67 -8.97
N ALA A 151 -7.43 -19.17 -7.84
CA ALA A 151 -6.61 -19.57 -6.69
C ALA A 151 -5.47 -20.55 -7.03
N GLY A 152 -5.62 -21.35 -8.09
CA GLY A 152 -4.58 -22.25 -8.59
C GLY A 152 -3.36 -21.50 -9.13
N HIS A 153 -3.57 -20.47 -9.96
CA HIS A 153 -2.49 -19.62 -10.48
C HIS A 153 -1.78 -18.87 -9.35
N VAL A 154 -2.53 -18.34 -8.37
CA VAL A 154 -1.95 -17.64 -7.23
C VAL A 154 -1.07 -18.58 -6.40
N SER A 155 -1.55 -19.80 -6.12
CA SER A 155 -0.79 -20.80 -5.37
C SER A 155 0.48 -21.22 -6.10
N LEU A 156 0.40 -21.42 -7.43
CA LEU A 156 1.54 -21.74 -8.28
C LEU A 156 2.60 -20.63 -8.25
N LEU A 157 2.18 -19.38 -8.46
CA LEU A 157 3.10 -18.24 -8.48
C LEU A 157 3.76 -18.02 -7.12
N HIS A 158 3.01 -18.21 -6.02
CA HIS A 158 3.57 -18.10 -4.68
C HIS A 158 4.61 -19.19 -4.40
N ALA A 159 4.31 -20.44 -4.79
CA ALA A 159 5.24 -21.57 -4.68
C ALA A 159 6.49 -21.40 -5.57
N ALA A 160 6.34 -20.83 -6.77
CA ALA A 160 7.47 -20.54 -7.64
C ALA A 160 8.34 -19.40 -7.07
N ARG A 161 7.72 -18.34 -6.55
CA ARG A 161 8.42 -17.21 -5.94
C ARG A 161 9.15 -17.60 -4.65
N SER A 162 8.66 -18.56 -3.88
CA SER A 162 9.32 -18.99 -2.63
C SER A 162 10.61 -19.79 -2.86
N GLN A 163 10.85 -20.27 -4.09
CA GLN A 163 12.02 -21.07 -4.47
C GLN A 163 13.14 -20.25 -5.13
N CYS A 164 12.96 -18.92 -5.26
CA CYS A 164 13.92 -18.06 -5.93
C CYS A 164 13.93 -16.65 -5.34
N ASP A 165 15.01 -15.90 -5.57
CA ASP A 165 15.12 -14.48 -5.19
C ASP A 165 14.39 -13.57 -6.20
N ARG A 166 14.32 -14.00 -7.46
CA ARG A 166 13.67 -13.33 -8.59
C ARG A 166 12.89 -14.33 -9.43
N LEU A 167 11.64 -14.02 -9.77
CA LEU A 167 10.80 -14.86 -10.62
C LEU A 167 10.55 -14.15 -11.96
N VAL A 168 10.85 -14.83 -13.07
CA VAL A 168 10.47 -14.42 -14.43
C VAL A 168 9.21 -15.19 -14.83
N LEU A 169 8.18 -14.46 -15.22
CA LEU A 169 6.91 -15.03 -15.66
C LEU A 169 6.76 -14.88 -17.18
N GLY A 170 6.76 -15.99 -17.90
CA GLY A 170 6.41 -16.03 -19.32
C GLY A 170 4.90 -15.96 -19.50
N LEU A 171 4.42 -14.94 -20.21
CA LEU A 171 3.03 -14.82 -20.65
C LEU A 171 2.95 -15.32 -22.10
N ASN A 172 2.06 -16.27 -22.36
CA ASN A 172 1.79 -16.79 -23.71
C ASN A 172 0.77 -15.93 -24.45
#